data_AF-A0A3E0K321-F1
#
_entry.id   AF-A0A3E0K321-F1
#
_cell.length_a   1.000
_cell.length_b   1.000
_cell.length_c   1.000
_cell.angle_alpha   90.00
_cell.angle_beta   90.00
_cell.angle_gamma   90.00
#
_symmetry.space_group_name_H-M   'P 1'
#
loop_
_entity.id
_entity.type
_entity.pdbx_description
1 polymer ?
#
loop_
_entity_poly.entity_id
_entity_poly.type
_entity_poly.pdbx_seq_one_letter_code
_entity_poly.pdbx_strand_id
1 'polypeptide(L)'
;LRTTNGVERLNEEIRRRERVIRIFPNRESVYRLVGAVLIEIDEKWMSGRKYLDMSEYWQWRKTKEQEARSVNQEVSEMKRVG
;
A
#
# COMPACT_ATOMS: atom_id res chain seq x y z
N LEU A 1 10.99 -6.20 -16.08
CA LEU A 1 10.88 -7.41 -15.23
C LEU A 1 9.40 -7.72 -15.04
N ARG A 2 8.88 -8.77 -15.69
CA ARG A 2 7.51 -9.25 -15.48
C ARG A 2 7.58 -10.19 -14.28
N THR A 3 7.15 -9.75 -13.10
CA THR A 3 7.20 -10.59 -11.89
C THR A 3 5.84 -11.28 -11.72
N THR A 4 5.72 -12.51 -12.23
CA THR A 4 4.56 -13.39 -11.98
C THR A 4 4.52 -13.95 -10.56
N ASN A 5 5.55 -13.69 -9.76
CA ASN A 5 5.75 -14.20 -8.40
C ASN A 5 4.52 -14.04 -7.49
N GLY A 6 3.82 -12.89 -7.54
CA GLY A 6 2.61 -12.68 -6.74
C GLY A 6 1.47 -13.64 -7.09
N VAL A 7 1.25 -13.86 -8.39
CA VAL A 7 0.20 -14.77 -8.90
C VAL A 7 0.59 -16.23 -8.66
N GLU A 8 1.86 -16.58 -8.83
CA GLU A 8 2.39 -17.91 -8.55
C GLU A 8 2.20 -18.28 -7.08
N ARG A 9 2.58 -17.39 -6.15
CA ARG A 9 2.38 -17.57 -4.70
C ARG A 9 0.90 -17.71 -4.32
N LEU A 10 0.03 -16.91 -4.92
CA LEU A 10 -1.41 -17.02 -4.68
C LEU A 10 -1.94 -18.40 -5.13
N ASN A 11 -1.55 -18.84 -6.33
CA ASN A 11 -1.97 -20.13 -6.86
C ASN A 11 -1.43 -21.32 -6.04
N GLU A 12 -0.19 -21.22 -5.53
CA GLU A 12 0.37 -22.21 -4.62
C GLU A 12 -0.43 -22.31 -3.32
N GLU A 13 -0.80 -21.17 -2.72
CA GLU A 13 -1.55 -21.16 -1.46
C GLU A 13 -2.97 -21.73 -1.64
N ILE A 14 -3.64 -21.40 -2.74
CA ILE A 14 -4.94 -21.98 -3.08
C ILE A 14 -4.81 -23.51 -3.23
N ARG A 15 -3.84 -24.00 -4.01
CA ARG A 15 -3.59 -25.44 -4.19
C ARG A 15 -3.25 -26.15 -2.89
N ARG A 16 -2.49 -25.50 -2.00
CA ARG A 16 -2.13 -26.06 -0.69
C ARG A 16 -3.36 -26.30 0.18
N ARG A 17 -4.31 -25.36 0.22
CA ARG A 17 -5.55 -25.49 1.00
C ARG A 17 -6.56 -26.42 0.34
N GLU A 18 -6.65 -26.39 -0.98
CA GLU A 18 -7.44 -27.33 -1.78
C GLU A 18 -7.06 -28.79 -1.48
N ARG A 19 -5.76 -29.08 -1.40
CA ARG A 19 -5.23 -30.44 -1.17
C ARG A 19 -5.76 -31.09 0.12
N VAL A 20 -6.10 -30.30 1.14
CA VAL A 20 -6.69 -30.79 2.40
C VAL A 20 -8.15 -31.16 2.22
N ILE A 21 -8.90 -30.39 1.43
CA ILE A 21 -10.34 -30.58 1.20
C ILE A 21 -10.63 -31.76 0.27
N ARG A 22 -9.75 -32.01 -0.71
CA ARG A 22 -9.83 -33.08 -1.73
C ARG A 22 -11.01 -32.96 -2.70
N ILE A 23 -12.24 -32.84 -2.21
CA ILE A 23 -13.47 -32.73 -3.01
C ILE A 23 -14.39 -31.70 -2.36
N PHE A 24 -14.87 -30.73 -3.15
CA PHE A 24 -15.82 -29.74 -2.66
C PHE A 24 -17.26 -30.23 -2.80
N PRO A 25 -18.12 -29.96 -1.81
CA PRO A 25 -19.52 -30.39 -1.85
C PRO A 25 -20.38 -29.55 -2.83
N ASN A 26 -19.93 -28.34 -3.19
CA ASN A 26 -20.56 -27.46 -4.18
C ASN A 26 -19.61 -26.33 -4.59
N ARG A 27 -19.99 -25.58 -5.63
CA ARG A 27 -19.21 -24.44 -6.15
C ARG A 27 -19.06 -23.31 -5.13
N GLU A 28 -20.10 -23.03 -4.35
CA GLU A 28 -20.06 -22.00 -3.30
C GLU A 28 -18.97 -22.25 -2.26
N SER A 29 -18.67 -23.51 -1.97
CA SER A 29 -17.60 -23.89 -1.04
C SER A 29 -16.22 -23.53 -1.58
N VAL A 30 -16.02 -23.60 -2.90
CA VAL A 30 -14.78 -23.16 -3.56
C VAL A 30 -14.66 -21.64 -3.49
N TYR A 31 -15.74 -20.91 -3.78
CA TYR A 31 -15.74 -19.44 -3.69
C TYR A 31 -15.42 -18.97 -2.27
N ARG A 32 -15.96 -19.63 -1.24
CA ARG A 32 -15.63 -19.31 0.15
C ARG A 32 -14.15 -19.55 0.47
N LEU A 33 -13.55 -20.65 0.00
CA LEU A 33 -12.12 -20.88 0.21
C LEU A 33 -11.27 -19.79 -0.45
N VAL A 34 -11.51 -19.52 -1.73
CA VAL A 34 -10.73 -18.53 -2.49
C VAL A 34 -10.92 -17.14 -1.88
N GLY A 35 -12.16 -16.77 -1.55
CA GLY A 35 -12.45 -15.51 -0.87
C GLY A 35 -11.73 -15.37 0.46
N ALA A 36 -11.72 -16.42 1.29
CA ALA A 36 -11.00 -16.41 2.56
C ALA A 36 -9.48 -16.25 2.39
N VAL A 37 -8.88 -16.92 1.40
CA VAL A 37 -7.45 -16.76 1.07
C VAL A 37 -7.14 -15.32 0.65
N LEU A 38 -7.98 -14.72 -0.18
CA LEU A 38 -7.80 -13.35 -0.66
C LEU A 38 -7.91 -12.33 0.47
N ILE A 39 -8.89 -12.48 1.37
CA ILE A 39 -9.04 -11.63 2.55
C ILE A 39 -7.80 -11.71 3.44
N GLU A 40 -7.28 -12.91 3.71
CA GLU A 40 -6.07 -13.07 4.53
C GLU A 40 -4.84 -12.40 3.89
N ILE A 41 -4.72 -12.44 2.57
CA ILE A 41 -3.64 -11.76 1.85
C ILE A 41 -3.81 -10.24 1.92
N ASP A 42 -5.03 -9.74 1.74
CA ASP A 42 -5.35 -8.32 1.84
C ASP A 42 -5.01 -7.77 3.23
N GLU A 43 -5.43 -8.47 4.30
CA GLU A 43 -5.09 -8.13 5.68
C GLU A 43 -3.57 -8.11 5.91
N LYS A 44 -2.83 -9.07 5.35
CA LYS A 44 -1.36 -9.11 5.40
C LYS A 44 -0.71 -7.96 4.65
N TRP A 45 -1.32 -7.48 3.57
CA TRP A 45 -0.83 -6.33 2.82
C TRP A 45 -1.11 -5.02 3.58
N MET A 46 -2.29 -4.90 4.19
CA MET A 46 -2.64 -3.76 5.04
C MET A 46 -1.77 -3.66 6.30
N SER A 47 -1.46 -4.79 6.93
CA SER A 47 -0.63 -4.86 8.14
C SER A 47 0.88 -4.99 7.89
N GLY A 48 1.27 -5.22 6.63
CA GLY A 48 2.65 -5.46 6.22
C GLY A 48 3.52 -4.21 6.17
N ARG A 49 4.76 -4.38 5.69
CA ARG A 49 5.70 -3.26 5.54
C ARG A 49 5.13 -2.19 4.61
N LYS A 50 5.12 -0.93 5.04
CA LYS A 50 4.91 0.22 4.15
C LYS A 50 6.02 0.25 3.12
N TYR A 51 5.72 -0.24 1.92
CA TYR A 51 6.69 -0.21 0.82
C TYR A 51 6.88 1.20 0.24
N LEU A 52 5.97 2.12 0.55
CA LEU A 52 6.02 3.54 0.21
C LEU A 52 5.60 4.36 1.43
N ASP A 53 6.56 4.77 2.26
CA ASP A 53 6.32 5.73 3.33
C ASP A 53 6.54 7.14 2.82
N MET A 54 5.46 7.90 2.71
CA MET A 54 5.50 9.29 2.22
C MET A 54 5.86 10.29 3.31
N SER A 55 6.11 9.85 4.54
CA SER A 55 6.39 10.73 5.69
C SER A 55 7.54 11.70 5.42
N GLU A 56 8.64 11.21 4.85
CA GLU A 56 9.80 12.03 4.49
C GLU A 56 9.47 13.05 3.40
N TYR A 57 8.75 12.63 2.35
CA TYR A 57 8.30 13.52 1.28
C TYR A 57 7.41 14.65 1.81
N TRP A 58 6.48 14.33 2.71
CA TRP A 58 5.59 15.32 3.32
C TRP A 58 6.33 16.28 4.25
N GLN A 59 7.36 15.81 4.97
CA GLN A 59 8.25 16.67 5.75
C GLN A 59 9.00 17.64 4.84
N TRP A 60 9.66 17.14 3.79
CA TRP A 60 10.38 17.95 2.81
C TRP A 60 9.48 19.03 2.18
N ARG A 61 8.25 18.66 1.78
CA ARG A 61 7.28 19.61 1.22
C ARG A 61 6.92 20.73 2.18
N LYS A 62 6.68 20.41 3.46
CA LYS A 62 6.35 21.41 4.49
C LYS A 62 7.49 22.38 4.70
N THR A 63 8.73 21.88 4.75
CA THR A 63 9.93 22.73 4.89
C THR A 63 10.04 23.71 3.72
N LYS A 64 9.83 23.24 2.48
CA LYS A 64 9.88 24.10 1.29
C LYS A 64 8.79 25.17 1.26
N GLU A 65 7.59 24.82 1.71
CA GLU A 65 6.49 25.77 1.81
C GLU A 65 6.74 26.84 2.88
N GLN A 66 7.36 26.47 4.00
CA GLN A 66 7.75 27.41 5.06
C GLN A 66 8.88 28.35 4.60
N GLU A 67 9.92 27.82 3.94
CA GLU A 67 10.99 28.62 3.34
C GLU A 67 10.45 29.65 2.33
N ALA A 68 9.50 29.25 1.49
CA ALA A 68 8.88 30.18 0.53
C ALA A 68 8.05 31.28 1.23
N ARG A 69 7.39 30.96 2.35
CA ARG A 69 6.60 31.93 3.12
C ARG A 69 7.49 32.93 3.87
N SER A 70 8.61 32.49 4.46
CA SER A 70 9.54 33.37 5.15
C SER A 70 10.20 34.36 4.19
N VAL A 71 10.64 33.88 3.01
CA VAL A 71 11.21 34.75 1.97
C VAL A 71 10.19 35.80 1.49
N ASN A 72 8.93 35.41 1.27
CA ASN A 72 7.89 36.35 0.86
C ASN A 72 7.58 37.40 1.95
N GLN A 73 7.69 37.03 3.22
CA GLN A 73 7.48 37.95 4.34
C GLN A 73 8.63 38.97 4.45
N GLU A 74 9.89 38.52 4.36
CA GLU A 74 11.07 39.40 4.37
C GLU A 74 11.05 40.38 3.18
N VAL A 75 10.69 39.91 1.98
CA VAL A 75 10.55 40.76 0.79
C VAL A 75 9.43 41.79 0.96
N SER A 76 8.33 41.43 1.63
CA SER A 76 7.21 42.34 1.94
C SER A 76 7.56 43.38 3.01
N GLU A 77 8.37 43.00 3.99
CA GLU A 77 8.87 43.91 5.03
C GLU A 77 9.88 44.89 4.44
N MET A 78 10.82 44.45 3.59
CA MET A 78 11.80 45.32 2.96
C MET A 78 11.16 46.36 2.01
N LYS A 79 10.07 46.01 1.33
CA LYS A 79 9.30 46.96 0.49
C LYS A 79 8.47 47.98 1.28
N ARG A 80 8.27 47.80 2.59
CA ARG A 80 7.53 48.73 3.45
C ARG A 80 8.41 49.78 4.13
N VAL A 81 9.74 49.61 4.09
CA VAL A 81 10.72 50.47 4.77
C VAL A 81 11.39 51.47 3.81
N GLY A 82 11.22 51.32 2.50
CA GLY A 82 11.64 52.29 1.46
C GLY A 82 10.46 53.04 0.87
#